data_AF-A0A7S1NLV1-F1
#
_entry.id   AF-A0A7S1NLV1-F1
#
_cell.length_a   1.000
_cell.length_b   1.000
_cell.length_c   1.000
_cell.angle_alpha   90.00
_cell.angle_beta   90.00
_cell.angle_gamma   90.00
#
_symmetry.space_group_name_H-M   'P 1'
#
loop_
_entity.id
_entity.type
_entity.pdbx_description
1 polymer ?
#
loop_
_entity_poly.entity_id
_entity_poly.type
_entity_poly.pdbx_seq_one_letter_code
_entity_poly.pdbx_strand_id
1 'polypeptide(L)'
;RGATASSEMEALMYWLTDGTCPLAREHPEFGMLRDMTLLFKFLTTMESREAELLRRRKDIGEFYTWRLSFEEDAARRRITAQWRTKPAPPRWECVGVRGRDLDIADLQVVGFGDRELRFGEGPIVTSPADLSRLSGIQHATEDDILHADQLPNFGGVLSQEEAEELMCYLTVEYLRIPLVLSFFASQDRAIYLFNTQLQDLLR
;
A
#
# COMPACT_ATOMS: atom_id res chain seq x y z
N ARG A 1 42.27 -3.55 -6.30
CA ARG A 1 41.46 -2.45 -5.72
C ARG A 1 40.35 -3.13 -4.94
N GLY A 2 40.37 -2.99 -3.61
CA GLY A 2 39.54 -3.79 -2.70
C GLY A 2 38.05 -3.49 -2.90
N ALA A 3 37.26 -4.55 -3.02
CA ALA A 3 35.81 -4.46 -2.88
C ALA A 3 35.54 -4.08 -1.42
N THR A 4 35.22 -2.80 -1.18
CA THR A 4 34.54 -2.41 0.04
C THR A 4 33.25 -3.23 0.07
N ALA A 5 33.05 -4.03 1.11
CA ALA A 5 31.76 -4.66 1.35
C ALA A 5 30.74 -3.53 1.34
N SER A 6 29.86 -3.51 0.33
CA SER A 6 28.75 -2.58 0.31
C SER A 6 27.99 -2.76 1.62
N SER A 7 27.60 -1.67 2.27
CA SER A 7 26.79 -1.79 3.49
C SER A 7 25.56 -2.65 3.19
N GLU A 8 25.03 -3.37 4.18
CA GLU A 8 23.83 -4.19 4.00
C GLU A 8 22.69 -3.35 3.39
N MET A 9 22.58 -2.10 3.83
CA MET A 9 21.65 -1.12 3.27
C MET A 9 21.90 -0.85 1.78
N GLU A 10 23.13 -0.66 1.33
CA GLU A 10 23.45 -0.49 -0.10
C GLU A 10 23.05 -1.71 -0.93
N ALA A 11 23.25 -2.92 -0.41
CA ALA A 11 22.83 -4.15 -1.07
C ALA A 11 21.31 -4.25 -1.18
N LEU A 12 20.58 -3.93 -0.09
CA LEU A 12 19.12 -3.87 -0.08
C LEU A 12 18.59 -2.82 -1.08
N MET A 13 19.18 -1.63 -1.11
CA MET A 13 18.78 -0.57 -2.03
C MET A 13 19.06 -0.94 -3.49
N TYR A 14 20.18 -1.61 -3.76
CA TYR A 14 20.46 -2.15 -5.09
C TYR A 14 19.41 -3.19 -5.51
N TRP A 15 19.04 -4.12 -4.63
CA TRP A 15 18.00 -5.11 -4.95
C TRP A 15 16.61 -4.49 -5.14
N LEU A 16 16.27 -3.46 -4.37
CA LEU A 16 14.96 -2.84 -4.43
C LEU A 16 14.79 -1.89 -5.62
N THR A 17 15.81 -1.10 -5.96
CA THR A 17 15.70 0.00 -6.94
C THR A 17 16.15 -0.40 -8.34
N ASP A 18 17.17 -1.25 -8.47
CA ASP A 18 17.76 -1.58 -9.76
C ASP A 18 17.02 -2.75 -10.42
N GLY A 19 16.43 -2.49 -11.60
CA GLY A 19 15.76 -3.51 -12.41
C GLY A 19 16.71 -4.53 -13.05
N THR A 20 18.03 -4.33 -12.93
CA THR A 20 19.05 -5.23 -13.47
C THR A 20 19.65 -6.17 -12.42
N CYS A 21 19.23 -6.06 -11.16
CA CYS A 21 19.74 -6.89 -10.08
C CYS A 21 19.37 -8.38 -10.29
N PRO A 22 20.13 -9.33 -9.70
CA PRO A 22 19.86 -10.77 -9.85
C PRO A 22 18.43 -11.13 -9.44
N LEU A 23 17.93 -10.55 -8.35
CA LEU A 23 16.56 -10.77 -7.87
C LEU A 23 15.51 -10.36 -8.92
N ALA A 24 15.66 -9.20 -9.56
CA ALA A 24 14.73 -8.75 -10.59
C ALA A 24 14.80 -9.60 -11.89
N ARG A 25 15.96 -10.22 -12.16
CA ARG A 25 16.13 -11.12 -13.32
C ARG A 25 15.55 -12.51 -13.09
N GLU A 26 15.78 -13.06 -11.91
CA GLU A 26 15.32 -14.41 -11.53
C GLU A 26 13.83 -14.41 -11.14
N HIS A 27 13.36 -13.33 -10.52
CA HIS A 27 11.99 -13.16 -10.01
C HIS A 27 11.33 -11.89 -10.58
N PRO A 28 10.87 -11.90 -11.84
CA PRO A 28 10.19 -10.75 -12.45
C PRO A 28 8.92 -10.34 -11.70
N GLU A 29 8.27 -11.26 -10.99
CA GLU A 29 7.12 -11.02 -10.11
C GLU A 29 7.41 -10.00 -9.01
N PHE A 30 8.65 -9.93 -8.51
CA PHE A 30 9.06 -8.94 -7.51
C PHE A 30 8.99 -7.52 -8.08
N GLY A 31 9.55 -7.31 -9.28
CA GLY A 31 9.51 -6.02 -9.95
C GLY A 31 8.08 -5.58 -10.28
N MET A 32 7.25 -6.53 -10.74
CA MET A 32 5.83 -6.29 -10.99
C MET A 32 5.08 -5.90 -9.71
N LEU A 33 5.27 -6.62 -8.60
CA LEU A 33 4.65 -6.32 -7.32
C LEU A 33 5.07 -4.94 -6.80
N ARG A 34 6.36 -4.62 -6.86
CA ARG A 34 6.91 -3.32 -6.47
C ARG A 34 6.28 -2.18 -7.27
N ASP A 35 6.19 -2.33 -8.59
CA ASP A 35 5.62 -1.30 -9.45
C ASP A 35 4.08 -1.21 -9.31
N MET A 36 3.40 -2.31 -9.01
CA MET A 36 1.95 -2.32 -8.73
C MET A 36 1.60 -1.65 -7.39
N THR A 37 2.40 -1.85 -6.34
CA THR A 37 2.20 -1.13 -5.07
C THR A 37 2.45 0.36 -5.22
N LEU A 38 3.44 0.75 -6.02
CA LEU A 38 3.67 2.13 -6.43
C LEU A 38 2.47 2.70 -7.19
N LEU A 39 1.92 1.98 -8.17
CA LEU A 39 0.75 2.42 -8.93
C LEU A 39 -0.46 2.65 -8.01
N PHE A 40 -0.70 1.72 -7.07
CA PHE A 40 -1.74 1.90 -6.06
C PHE A 40 -1.49 3.16 -5.24
N LYS A 41 -0.26 3.40 -4.76
CA LYS A 41 0.09 4.62 -4.03
C LYS A 41 -0.17 5.86 -4.88
N PHE A 42 0.25 5.87 -6.14
CA PHE A 42 -0.05 6.98 -7.05
C PHE A 42 -1.55 7.24 -7.16
N LEU A 43 -2.35 6.21 -7.44
CA LEU A 43 -3.81 6.36 -7.59
C LEU A 43 -4.49 6.79 -6.28
N THR A 44 -3.97 6.36 -5.13
CA THR A 44 -4.50 6.67 -3.79
C THR A 44 -3.94 7.92 -3.15
N THR A 45 -2.96 8.59 -3.77
CA THR A 45 -2.46 9.90 -3.34
C THR A 45 -2.45 10.91 -4.47
N MET A 46 -3.17 10.64 -5.56
CA MET A 46 -3.18 11.49 -6.74
C MET A 46 -3.99 12.75 -6.46
N GLU A 47 -3.29 13.77 -5.97
CA GLU A 47 -3.80 15.13 -5.83
C GLU A 47 -3.48 15.98 -7.06
N SER A 48 -4.22 17.08 -7.23
CA SER A 48 -3.80 18.14 -8.14
C SER A 48 -2.50 18.77 -7.62
N ARG A 49 -1.63 19.24 -8.53
CA ARG A 49 -0.36 19.88 -8.16
C ARG A 49 -0.56 21.09 -7.24
N GLU A 50 -1.70 21.76 -7.37
CA GLU A 50 -2.08 22.90 -6.53
C GLU A 50 -2.43 22.46 -5.11
N ALA A 51 -3.18 21.37 -4.94
CA ALA A 51 -3.50 20.79 -3.63
C ALA A 51 -2.26 20.28 -2.89
N GLU A 52 -1.32 19.65 -3.61
CA GLU A 52 -0.05 19.18 -3.04
C GLU A 52 0.80 20.35 -2.50
N LEU A 53 0.91 21.45 -3.26
CA LEU A 53 1.62 22.66 -2.84
C LEU A 53 0.95 23.34 -1.63
N LEU A 54 -0.38 23.24 -1.51
CA LEU A 54 -1.14 23.74 -0.36
C LEU A 54 -0.97 22.85 0.88
N ARG A 55 -0.92 21.52 0.71
CA ARG A 55 -0.70 20.54 1.81
C ARG A 55 0.68 20.56 2.42
N ARG A 56 1.72 20.98 1.68
CA ARG A 56 3.03 21.30 2.28
C ARG A 56 2.93 22.34 3.43
N ARG A 57 1.76 22.96 3.64
CA ARG A 57 1.42 23.80 4.80
C ARG A 57 0.37 23.26 5.78
N LYS A 58 -0.33 22.13 5.57
CA LYS A 58 -1.31 21.64 6.57
C LYS A 58 -1.87 20.22 6.36
N ASP A 59 -1.89 19.48 7.47
CA ASP A 59 -2.74 18.38 7.97
C ASP A 59 -3.04 17.09 7.17
N ILE A 60 -3.14 16.02 7.99
CA ILE A 60 -3.39 14.60 7.70
C ILE A 60 -4.91 14.36 7.82
N GLY A 61 -5.58 14.05 6.70
CA GLY A 61 -6.95 13.53 6.70
C GLY A 61 -6.97 11.99 6.70
N GLU A 62 -7.96 11.42 7.38
CA GLU A 62 -7.99 10.00 7.75
C GLU A 62 -8.44 9.06 6.63
N PHE A 63 -9.15 9.55 5.60
CA PHE A 63 -9.55 8.75 4.44
C PHE A 63 -9.64 9.62 3.17
N TYR A 64 -8.75 9.39 2.21
CA TYR A 64 -8.81 10.01 0.90
C TYR A 64 -9.29 9.00 -0.14
N THR A 65 -10.58 9.05 -0.46
CA THR A 65 -11.14 8.35 -1.64
C THR A 65 -11.02 9.25 -2.86
N TRP A 66 -10.25 8.83 -3.86
CA TRP A 66 -10.11 9.57 -5.12
C TRP A 66 -11.12 9.09 -6.15
N ARG A 67 -11.66 10.03 -6.92
CA ARG A 67 -12.51 9.76 -8.08
C ARG A 67 -11.77 10.22 -9.33
N LEU A 68 -11.60 9.32 -10.31
CA LEU A 68 -11.04 9.66 -11.61
C LEU A 68 -12.06 10.52 -12.36
N SER A 69 -11.90 11.84 -12.32
CA SER A 69 -12.59 12.77 -13.23
C SER A 69 -11.60 13.30 -14.25
N PHE A 70 -11.86 13.06 -15.53
CA PHE A 70 -11.13 13.68 -16.62
C PHE A 70 -11.68 15.11 -16.77
N GLU A 71 -10.91 16.11 -16.35
CA GLU A 71 -11.22 17.51 -16.67
C GLU A 71 -10.98 17.73 -18.16
N GLU A 72 -12.06 17.96 -18.92
CA GLU A 72 -11.99 18.26 -20.35
C GLU A 72 -11.76 19.75 -20.63
N ASP A 73 -11.79 20.63 -19.62
CA ASP A 73 -11.75 22.09 -19.82
C ASP A 73 -10.72 22.81 -18.92
N ALA A 74 -9.45 22.77 -19.31
CA ALA A 74 -8.46 23.75 -18.86
C ALA A 74 -7.45 24.07 -19.97
N ALA A 75 -7.81 25.05 -20.80
CA ALA A 75 -6.90 25.65 -21.75
C ALA A 75 -5.67 26.25 -21.05
N ARG A 76 -4.47 25.90 -21.54
CA ARG A 76 -3.13 26.53 -21.32
C ARG A 76 -2.12 25.90 -20.38
N ARG A 77 -2.16 24.59 -20.19
CA ARG A 77 -0.93 23.77 -20.20
C ARG A 77 -1.35 22.40 -20.68
N ARG A 78 -1.05 22.08 -21.94
CA ARG A 78 -1.24 20.74 -22.47
C ARG A 78 -0.39 19.80 -21.61
N ILE A 79 -0.99 19.22 -20.58
CA ILE A 79 -0.70 17.85 -20.20
C ILE A 79 -1.21 17.03 -21.39
N THR A 80 -0.47 17.09 -22.49
CA THR A 80 -0.39 15.91 -23.34
C THR A 80 0.28 14.90 -22.42
N ALA A 81 -0.53 14.19 -21.63
CA ALA A 81 -0.36 12.77 -21.50
C ALA A 81 -0.35 12.28 -22.95
N GLN A 82 0.82 12.38 -23.58
CA GLN A 82 1.10 11.56 -24.73
C GLN A 82 0.84 10.17 -24.16
N TRP A 83 -0.30 9.60 -24.51
CA TRP A 83 -0.47 8.16 -24.57
C TRP A 83 0.56 7.67 -25.59
N ARG A 84 1.86 7.84 -25.28
CA ARG A 84 2.89 6.94 -25.75
C ARG A 84 2.36 5.61 -25.28
N THR A 85 2.00 4.79 -26.25
CA THR A 85 1.45 3.45 -26.10
C THR A 85 2.36 2.50 -25.31
N LYS A 86 3.46 3.00 -24.74
CA LYS A 86 4.28 2.40 -23.71
C LYS A 86 4.59 3.46 -22.65
N PRO A 87 3.96 3.43 -21.46
CA PRO A 87 4.42 4.25 -20.34
C PRO A 87 5.89 3.90 -20.04
N ALA A 88 6.71 4.91 -19.75
CA ALA A 88 8.07 4.66 -19.27
C ALA A 88 7.98 3.97 -17.90
N PRO A 89 8.84 2.98 -17.61
CA PRO A 89 8.86 2.35 -16.30
C PRO A 89 9.19 3.38 -15.22
N PRO A 90 8.69 3.20 -13.99
CA PRO A 90 9.02 4.08 -12.88
C PRO A 90 10.53 4.05 -12.61
N ARG A 91 11.11 5.21 -12.34
CA ARG A 91 12.53 5.36 -12.00
C ARG A 91 12.67 5.44 -10.50
N TRP A 92 13.31 4.43 -9.92
CA TRP A 92 13.56 4.32 -8.49
C TRP A 92 14.97 4.83 -8.17
N GLU A 93 15.10 5.63 -7.12
CA GLU A 93 16.37 6.19 -6.69
C GLU A 93 16.44 6.24 -5.16
N CYS A 94 17.56 5.78 -4.61
CA CYS A 94 17.89 6.00 -3.20
C CYS A 94 18.59 7.35 -3.09
N VAL A 95 17.90 8.33 -2.51
CA VAL A 95 18.36 9.72 -2.40
C VAL A 95 19.37 9.88 -1.27
N GLY A 96 19.22 9.09 -0.20
CA GLY A 96 20.12 9.12 0.94
C GLY A 96 19.87 7.96 1.90
N VAL A 97 20.85 7.74 2.77
CA VAL A 97 20.74 6.85 3.93
C VAL A 97 21.03 7.66 5.17
N ARG A 98 20.15 7.57 6.17
CA ARG A 98 20.18 8.28 7.44
C ARG A 98 19.94 7.30 8.60
N GLY A 99 19.93 7.84 9.81
CA GLY A 99 19.89 7.05 11.05
C GLY A 99 21.28 6.93 11.67
N ARG A 100 21.33 6.69 12.98
CA ARG A 100 22.59 6.59 13.72
C ARG A 100 23.45 5.43 13.21
N ASP A 101 22.77 4.37 12.78
CA ASP A 101 23.38 3.12 12.33
C ASP A 101 23.23 2.92 10.80
N LEU A 102 22.85 3.97 10.05
CA LEU A 102 22.60 3.94 8.59
C LEU A 102 21.52 2.93 8.18
N ASP A 103 20.48 2.84 9.00
CA ASP A 103 19.39 1.88 8.93
C ASP A 103 18.13 2.40 8.23
N ILE A 104 18.11 3.69 7.84
CA ILE A 104 16.95 4.32 7.19
C ILE A 104 17.35 4.83 5.81
N ALA A 105 16.77 4.28 4.74
CA ALA A 105 16.97 4.80 3.37
C ALA A 105 15.79 5.68 2.93
N ASP A 106 16.11 6.84 2.36
CA ASP A 106 15.15 7.75 1.75
C ASP A 106 15.03 7.43 0.26
N LEU A 107 13.84 6.94 -0.14
CA LEU A 107 13.54 6.51 -1.50
C LEU A 107 12.68 7.51 -2.24
N GLN A 108 13.05 7.77 -3.49
CA GLN A 108 12.31 8.60 -4.43
C GLN A 108 11.96 7.79 -5.68
N VAL A 109 10.75 8.00 -6.19
CA VAL A 109 10.28 7.38 -7.42
C VAL A 109 9.70 8.43 -8.34
N VAL A 110 10.16 8.43 -9.59
CA VAL A 110 9.65 9.33 -10.64
C VAL A 110 8.90 8.52 -11.69
N GLY A 111 7.65 8.92 -11.98
CA GLY A 111 6.78 8.24 -12.94
C GLY A 111 5.60 9.10 -13.36
N PHE A 112 4.82 8.62 -14.35
CA PHE A 112 3.53 9.22 -14.75
C PHE A 112 3.56 10.75 -15.01
N GLY A 113 4.38 11.18 -15.97
CA GLY A 113 4.48 12.59 -16.36
C GLY A 113 5.31 13.44 -15.40
N ASP A 114 6.49 12.92 -15.03
CA ASP A 114 7.46 13.54 -14.12
C ASP A 114 6.93 13.83 -12.70
N ARG A 115 5.93 13.06 -12.24
CA ARG A 115 5.52 13.10 -10.84
C ARG A 115 6.54 12.39 -9.97
N GLU A 116 6.85 13.01 -8.84
CA GLU A 116 7.78 12.51 -7.84
C GLU A 116 7.01 12.01 -6.63
N LEU A 117 7.26 10.77 -6.21
CA LEU A 117 6.82 10.24 -4.93
C LEU A 117 8.03 10.03 -4.04
N ARG A 118 7.91 10.46 -2.77
CA ARG A 118 8.88 10.20 -1.72
C ARG A 118 8.26 9.29 -0.68
N PHE A 119 8.95 8.22 -0.34
CA PHE A 119 8.50 7.34 0.73
C PHE A 119 8.53 8.10 2.07
N GLY A 120 7.47 7.95 2.88
CA GLY A 120 7.34 8.66 4.16
C GLY A 120 6.75 10.07 4.07
N GLU A 121 6.49 10.59 2.87
CA GLU A 121 5.81 11.87 2.66
C GLU A 121 4.41 11.66 2.04
N GLY A 122 3.52 12.63 2.26
CA GLY A 122 2.16 12.63 1.68
C GLY A 122 1.11 11.91 2.53
N PRO A 123 -0.13 11.80 2.03
CA PRO A 123 -1.20 11.18 2.78
C PRO A 123 -0.89 9.71 3.08
N ILE A 124 -1.01 9.34 4.36
CA ILE A 124 -0.97 7.94 4.78
C ILE A 124 -2.24 7.30 4.24
N VAL A 125 -2.06 6.24 3.44
CA VAL A 125 -3.17 5.45 2.94
C VAL A 125 -3.29 4.29 3.91
N THR A 126 -4.19 4.45 4.89
CA THR A 126 -4.52 3.36 5.80
C THR A 126 -5.32 2.32 5.04
N SER A 127 -5.04 1.04 5.30
CA SER A 127 -5.91 -0.01 4.80
C SER A 127 -7.29 0.23 5.41
N PRO A 128 -8.35 0.25 4.59
CA PRO A 128 -9.68 0.49 5.12
C PRO A 128 -10.22 -0.73 5.90
N ALA A 129 -9.56 -1.89 5.75
CA ALA A 129 -9.73 -3.06 6.60
C ALA A 129 -9.06 -2.87 7.97
N ASP A 130 -9.59 -1.91 8.73
CA ASP A 130 -9.15 -1.61 10.09
C ASP A 130 -10.16 -2.15 11.11
N LEU A 131 -9.66 -3.00 11.99
CA LEU A 131 -10.43 -3.60 13.09
C LEU A 131 -10.88 -2.57 14.12
N SER A 132 -10.23 -1.42 14.20
CA SER A 132 -10.63 -0.33 15.10
C SER A 132 -12.09 0.08 14.91
N ARG A 133 -12.62 -0.07 13.69
CA ARG A 133 -14.02 0.20 13.35
C ARG A 133 -15.01 -0.79 13.99
N LEU A 134 -14.59 -2.02 14.25
CA LEU A 134 -15.42 -3.08 14.81
C LEU A 134 -15.26 -3.21 16.32
N SER A 135 -14.03 -3.20 16.81
CA SER A 135 -13.74 -3.41 18.24
C SER A 135 -13.78 -2.10 19.04
N GLY A 136 -13.70 -0.95 18.39
CA GLY A 136 -13.49 0.35 19.05
C GLY A 136 -12.09 0.50 19.66
N ILE A 137 -11.22 -0.52 19.50
CA ILE A 137 -9.85 -0.53 19.99
C ILE A 137 -8.95 -0.03 18.85
N GLN A 138 -8.34 1.14 19.04
CA GLN A 138 -7.35 1.65 18.11
C GLN A 138 -6.13 0.71 18.11
N HIS A 139 -5.72 0.26 16.93
CA HIS A 139 -4.60 -0.67 16.75
C HIS A 139 -4.76 -2.01 17.49
N ALA A 140 -5.95 -2.62 17.38
CA ALA A 140 -6.21 -3.95 17.95
C ALA A 140 -5.14 -4.97 17.55
N THR A 141 -4.59 -5.66 18.54
CA THR A 141 -3.62 -6.75 18.37
C THR A 141 -4.32 -8.10 18.29
N GLU A 142 -3.58 -9.14 17.90
CA GLU A 142 -4.11 -10.52 17.92
C GLU A 142 -4.59 -10.91 19.33
N ASP A 143 -3.80 -10.57 20.35
CA ASP A 143 -4.10 -10.88 21.76
C ASP A 143 -5.44 -10.25 22.20
N ASP A 144 -5.72 -9.03 21.77
CA ASP A 144 -6.98 -8.34 22.05
C ASP A 144 -8.20 -9.06 21.45
N ILE A 145 -8.03 -9.72 20.30
CA ILE A 145 -9.09 -10.48 19.63
C ILE A 145 -9.32 -11.82 20.33
N LEU A 146 -8.24 -12.53 20.66
CA LEU A 146 -8.29 -13.82 21.36
C LEU A 146 -8.93 -13.70 22.75
N HIS A 147 -8.84 -12.52 23.36
CA HIS A 147 -9.42 -12.23 24.67
C HIS A 147 -10.74 -11.46 24.62
N ALA A 148 -11.31 -11.23 23.43
CA ALA A 148 -12.58 -10.55 23.30
C ALA A 148 -13.74 -11.45 23.77
N ASP A 149 -14.61 -10.91 24.64
CA ASP A 149 -15.77 -11.65 25.17
C ASP A 149 -16.76 -12.07 24.07
N GLN A 150 -16.94 -11.23 23.06
CA GLN A 150 -17.81 -11.49 21.91
C GLN A 150 -17.25 -10.86 20.64
N LEU A 151 -17.20 -11.68 19.60
CA LEU A 151 -16.79 -11.30 18.25
C LEU A 151 -18.02 -11.17 17.35
N PRO A 152 -18.04 -10.21 16.40
CA PRO A 152 -19.13 -10.10 15.43
C PRO A 152 -19.24 -11.39 14.59
N ASN A 153 -20.43 -11.98 14.58
CA ASN A 153 -20.74 -13.16 13.76
C ASN A 153 -21.28 -12.81 12.36
N PHE A 154 -21.27 -11.53 11.98
CA PHE A 154 -21.73 -11.00 10.69
C PHE A 154 -23.12 -11.50 10.26
N GLY A 155 -24.07 -11.57 11.21
CA GLY A 155 -25.41 -12.09 10.95
C GLY A 155 -25.48 -13.63 10.89
N GLY A 156 -24.54 -14.30 11.57
CA GLY A 156 -24.41 -15.76 11.61
C GLY A 156 -23.76 -16.38 10.37
N VAL A 157 -23.12 -15.56 9.52
CA VAL A 157 -22.41 -16.03 8.33
C VAL A 157 -21.10 -16.70 8.69
N LEU A 158 -20.39 -16.16 9.68
CA LEU A 158 -19.18 -16.76 10.23
C LEU A 158 -19.51 -17.44 11.55
N SER A 159 -18.94 -18.64 11.76
CA SER A 159 -18.84 -19.22 13.10
C SER A 159 -17.91 -18.37 13.99
N GLN A 160 -17.96 -18.60 15.30
CA GLN A 160 -17.11 -17.86 16.24
C GLN A 160 -15.62 -18.09 15.95
N GLU A 161 -15.23 -19.33 15.66
CA GLU A 161 -13.86 -19.69 15.30
C GLU A 161 -13.41 -18.98 14.01
N GLU A 162 -14.28 -18.94 12.99
CA GLU A 162 -13.98 -18.26 11.73
C GLU A 162 -13.90 -16.74 11.86
N ALA A 163 -14.74 -16.14 12.72
CA ALA A 163 -14.69 -14.72 12.99
C ALA A 163 -13.39 -14.34 13.71
N GLU A 164 -12.96 -15.15 14.68
CA GLU A 164 -11.67 -15.01 15.36
C GLU A 164 -10.51 -15.13 14.38
N GLU A 165 -10.48 -16.19 13.58
CA GLU A 165 -9.46 -16.45 12.57
C GLU A 165 -9.32 -15.27 11.60
N LEU A 166 -10.44 -14.82 11.02
CA LEU A 166 -10.46 -13.70 10.07
C LEU A 166 -9.95 -12.40 10.70
N MET A 167 -10.37 -12.09 11.94
CA MET A 167 -9.93 -10.86 12.60
C MET A 167 -8.47 -10.94 13.00
N CYS A 168 -7.96 -12.08 13.47
CA CYS A 168 -6.52 -12.25 13.72
C CYS A 168 -5.70 -12.05 12.43
N TYR A 169 -6.19 -12.49 11.26
CA TYR A 169 -5.51 -12.17 9.99
C TYR A 169 -5.47 -10.68 9.66
N LEU A 170 -6.45 -9.90 10.15
CA LEU A 170 -6.47 -8.46 9.99
C LEU A 170 -5.47 -7.74 10.92
N THR A 171 -4.98 -8.34 11.99
CA THR A 171 -3.96 -7.69 12.85
C THR A 171 -2.54 -7.81 12.29
N VAL A 172 -2.27 -8.82 11.47
CA VAL A 172 -0.92 -9.06 10.94
C VAL A 172 -0.58 -8.09 9.82
N GLU A 173 0.46 -7.27 10.02
CA GLU A 173 0.99 -6.40 8.97
C GLU A 173 1.64 -7.23 7.85
N TYR A 174 1.46 -6.81 6.59
CA TYR A 174 1.99 -7.43 5.36
C TYR A 174 1.43 -8.80 4.95
N LEU A 175 1.10 -9.69 5.89
CA LEU A 175 0.52 -11.01 5.57
C LEU A 175 -1.02 -11.01 5.54
N ARG A 176 -1.67 -9.91 5.94
CA ARG A 176 -3.12 -9.74 5.91
C ARG A 176 -3.75 -10.18 4.58
N ILE A 177 -3.27 -9.61 3.47
CA ILE A 177 -3.87 -9.85 2.14
C ILE A 177 -3.86 -11.34 1.76
N PRO A 178 -2.71 -12.03 1.74
CA PRO A 178 -2.70 -13.45 1.39
C PRO A 178 -3.49 -14.32 2.38
N LEU A 179 -3.46 -14.02 3.68
CA LEU A 179 -4.22 -14.78 4.69
C LEU A 179 -5.73 -14.62 4.49
N VAL A 180 -6.22 -13.38 4.36
CA VAL A 180 -7.65 -13.08 4.12
C VAL A 180 -8.11 -13.69 2.78
N LEU A 181 -7.31 -13.58 1.72
CA LEU A 181 -7.64 -14.21 0.44
C LEU A 181 -7.69 -15.74 0.56
N SER A 182 -6.73 -16.36 1.26
CA SER A 182 -6.71 -17.81 1.48
C SER A 182 -7.92 -18.30 2.29
N PHE A 183 -8.36 -17.49 3.27
CA PHE A 183 -9.55 -17.75 4.06
C PHE A 183 -10.78 -17.85 3.17
N PHE A 184 -11.06 -16.82 2.35
CA PHE A 184 -12.23 -16.82 1.46
C PHE A 184 -12.11 -17.76 0.25
N ALA A 185 -10.89 -18.08 -0.20
CA ALA A 185 -10.66 -19.03 -1.28
C ALA A 185 -10.87 -20.49 -0.85
N SER A 186 -10.89 -20.77 0.45
CA SER A 186 -11.08 -22.11 0.99
C SER A 186 -12.56 -22.42 1.23
N GLN A 187 -12.95 -23.69 1.06
CA GLN A 187 -14.24 -24.24 1.50
C GLN A 187 -15.50 -23.49 1.02
N ASP A 188 -15.50 -22.97 -0.22
CA ASP A 188 -16.62 -22.21 -0.80
C ASP A 188 -17.05 -20.97 -0.01
N ARG A 189 -16.18 -20.46 0.88
CA ARG A 189 -16.42 -19.27 1.71
C ARG A 189 -16.49 -17.98 0.90
N ALA A 190 -16.23 -18.01 -0.40
CA ALA A 190 -16.46 -16.90 -1.31
C ALA A 190 -17.91 -16.37 -1.25
N ILE A 191 -18.89 -17.22 -0.93
CA ILE A 191 -20.29 -16.82 -0.77
C ILE A 191 -20.48 -15.88 0.44
N TYR A 192 -19.59 -15.93 1.43
CA TYR A 192 -19.67 -15.06 2.61
C TYR A 192 -19.43 -13.59 2.24
N LEU A 193 -18.70 -13.33 1.16
CA LEU A 193 -18.49 -11.98 0.64
C LEU A 193 -19.77 -11.33 0.12
N PHE A 194 -20.90 -12.03 -0.03
CA PHE A 194 -22.19 -11.38 -0.32
C PHE A 194 -22.77 -10.65 0.90
N ASN A 195 -22.27 -10.92 2.11
CA ASN A 195 -22.68 -10.21 3.31
C ASN A 195 -22.14 -8.78 3.30
N THR A 196 -23.04 -7.79 3.43
CA THR A 196 -22.67 -6.37 3.36
C THR A 196 -21.79 -5.94 4.54
N GLN A 197 -21.95 -6.53 5.72
CA GLN A 197 -21.11 -6.21 6.89
C GLN A 197 -19.67 -6.70 6.69
N LEU A 198 -19.48 -7.87 6.07
CA LEU A 198 -18.15 -8.34 5.69
C LEU A 198 -17.53 -7.50 4.57
N GLN A 199 -18.33 -7.05 3.60
CA GLN A 199 -17.83 -6.11 2.59
C GLN A 199 -17.41 -4.78 3.22
N ASP A 200 -18.20 -4.24 4.14
CA ASP A 200 -17.91 -2.97 4.82
C ASP A 200 -16.67 -3.06 5.70
N LEU A 201 -16.38 -4.25 6.27
CA LEU A 201 -15.12 -4.51 6.97
C LEU A 201 -13.92 -4.45 6.03
N LEU A 202 -14.04 -4.97 4.80
CA LEU A 202 -12.90 -5.10 3.87
C LEU A 202 -12.73 -3.90 2.93
N ARG A 203 -13.64 -2.92 2.98
CA ARG A 203 -13.77 -1.82 2.03
C ARG A 203 -13.22 -0.50 2.53
#